data_AF-A0A3B1BY74-F1
#
_entry.id   AF-A0A3B1BY74-F1
#
_cell.length_a   1.000
_cell.length_b   1.000
_cell.length_c   1.000
_cell.angle_alpha   90.00
_cell.angle_beta   90.00
_cell.angle_gamma   90.00
#
_symmetry.space_group_name_H-M   'P 1'
#
loop_
_entity.id
_entity.type
_entity.pdbx_description
1 polymer ?
#
loop_
_entity_poly.entity_id
_entity_poly.type
_entity_poly.pdbx_seq_one_letter_code
_entity_poly.pdbx_strand_id
1 'polypeptide(L)'
;MKKIEPYPVASALFFIFEIFYIICMLGKLILVELGVEGFWHMHKLWAKILPGFNELTLYSFVLGLIEVGLGAYLAAYIIIPIYNRLLRKKITDKEISPKPFHVRFKTLFFTILSYTFLLFTICFVYDLFVPQFLNMSIIWKILLPGFSDLSLSSYLIGTFDIIIYSFYSASVIAGVLNYFEKEQFINVT
;
A
#
# COMPACT_ATOMS: atom_id res chain seq x y z
N MET A 1 -19.86 5.94 17.88
CA MET A 1 -18.38 6.00 17.74
C MET A 1 -17.92 7.43 17.90
N LYS A 2 -16.84 7.66 18.66
CA LYS A 2 -16.15 8.95 18.73
C LYS A 2 -15.72 9.35 17.31
N LYS A 3 -15.87 10.63 16.95
CA LYS A 3 -15.38 11.16 15.67
C LYS A 3 -13.92 10.76 15.50
N ILE A 4 -13.57 10.16 14.36
CA ILE A 4 -12.17 9.81 14.10
C ILE A 4 -11.43 11.11 13.84
N GLU A 5 -10.35 11.34 14.59
CA GLU A 5 -9.47 12.48 14.38
C GLU A 5 -8.52 12.17 13.21
N PRO A 6 -8.29 13.14 12.30
CA PRO A 6 -7.48 12.90 11.12
C PRO A 6 -5.99 12.73 11.46
N TYR A 7 -5.50 13.37 12.52
CA TYR A 7 -4.08 13.40 12.86
C TYR A 7 -3.49 12.02 13.19
N PRO A 8 -4.05 11.20 14.11
CA PRO A 8 -3.51 9.86 14.37
C PRO A 8 -3.48 8.96 13.13
N VAL A 9 -4.49 9.08 12.26
CA VAL A 9 -4.55 8.33 11.00
C VAL A 9 -3.48 8.83 10.02
N ALA A 10 -3.30 10.14 9.92
CA ALA A 10 -2.26 10.76 9.10
C ALA A 10 -0.87 10.27 9.50
N SER A 11 -0.56 10.26 10.80
CA SER A 11 0.72 9.77 11.30
C SER A 11 0.94 8.29 10.98
N ALA A 12 -0.06 7.44 11.20
CA ALA A 12 0.05 6.01 10.85
C ALA A 12 0.29 5.82 9.35
N LEU A 13 -0.46 6.52 8.49
CA LEU A 13 -0.28 6.46 7.03
C LEU A 13 1.10 6.97 6.61
N PHE A 14 1.59 8.04 7.23
CA PHE A 14 2.91 8.61 6.98
C PHE A 14 3.99 7.54 7.17
N PHE A 15 4.05 6.89 8.35
CA PHE A 15 5.06 5.87 8.62
C PHE A 15 4.91 4.65 7.71
N ILE A 16 3.67 4.20 7.46
CA ILE A 16 3.41 3.09 6.54
C ILE A 16 3.99 3.41 5.16
N PHE A 17 3.63 4.55 4.58
CA PHE A 17 4.05 4.91 3.22
C PHE A 17 5.55 5.23 3.13
N GLU A 18 6.16 5.86 4.14
CA GLU A 18 7.61 6.08 4.16
C GLU A 18 8.38 4.77 4.23
N ILE A 19 7.98 3.83 5.10
CA ILE A 19 8.61 2.51 5.18
C ILE A 19 8.47 1.77 3.85
N PHE A 20 7.29 1.85 3.22
CA PHE A 20 7.08 1.32 1.87
C PHE A 20 8.04 1.93 0.86
N TYR A 21 8.11 3.25 0.81
CA TYR A 21 8.96 3.97 -0.12
C TYR A 21 10.44 3.61 0.06
N ILE A 22 10.95 3.63 1.30
CA ILE A 22 12.35 3.34 1.62
C ILE A 22 12.71 1.92 1.20
N ILE A 23 11.92 0.92 1.58
CA ILE A 23 12.21 -0.48 1.24
C ILE A 23 12.14 -0.70 -0.27
N CYS A 24 11.17 -0.09 -0.97
CA CYS A 24 11.10 -0.16 -2.43
C CYS A 24 12.35 0.42 -3.10
N MET A 25 12.85 1.55 -2.61
CA MET A 25 14.01 2.24 -3.17
C MET A 25 15.32 1.50 -2.85
N LEU A 26 15.53 1.11 -1.58
CA LEU A 26 16.70 0.34 -1.15
C LEU A 26 16.75 -1.03 -1.83
N GLY A 27 15.61 -1.72 -1.94
CA GLY A 27 15.54 -3.01 -2.62
C GLY A 27 16.04 -2.93 -4.05
N LYS A 28 15.69 -1.87 -4.79
CA LYS A 28 16.23 -1.66 -6.15
C LYS A 28 17.74 -1.43 -6.13
N LEU A 29 18.27 -0.60 -5.24
CA LEU A 29 19.73 -0.34 -5.18
C LEU A 29 20.50 -1.64 -4.95
N ILE A 30 20.04 -2.47 -4.01
CA ILE A 30 20.65 -3.77 -3.71
C ILE A 30 20.57 -4.71 -4.92
N LEU A 31 19.43 -4.78 -5.60
CA LEU A 31 19.27 -5.64 -6.79
C LEU A 31 20.18 -5.22 -7.95
N VAL A 32 20.37 -3.91 -8.14
CA VAL A 32 21.29 -3.37 -9.16
C VAL A 32 22.74 -3.73 -8.83
N GLU A 33 23.16 -3.61 -7.55
CA GLU A 33 24.49 -4.05 -7.11
C GLU A 33 24.73 -5.55 -7.32
N LEU A 34 23.68 -6.37 -7.21
CA LEU A 34 23.74 -7.81 -7.46
C LEU A 34 23.65 -8.19 -8.95
N GLY A 35 23.58 -7.22 -9.86
CA GLY A 35 23.50 -7.46 -11.31
C GLY A 35 22.14 -8.01 -11.79
N VAL A 36 21.10 -7.93 -10.97
CA VAL A 36 19.74 -8.36 -11.34
C VAL A 36 19.03 -7.20 -12.00
N GLU A 37 19.20 -7.07 -13.31
CA GLU A 37 18.47 -6.10 -14.12
C GLU A 37 17.07 -6.63 -14.47
N GLY A 38 16.02 -5.90 -14.08
CA GLY A 38 14.63 -6.17 -14.50
C GLY A 38 13.67 -6.62 -13.40
N PHE A 39 14.17 -6.95 -12.20
CA PHE A 39 13.31 -7.33 -11.06
C PHE A 39 12.98 -6.12 -10.18
N TRP A 40 11.74 -6.06 -9.64
CA TRP A 40 11.29 -5.06 -8.66
C TRP A 40 11.42 -3.57 -9.10
N HIS A 41 10.65 -3.19 -10.12
CA HIS A 41 10.62 -1.81 -10.63
C HIS A 41 9.63 -0.86 -9.93
N MET A 42 9.31 -1.09 -8.65
CA MET A 42 8.35 -0.26 -7.89
C MET A 42 8.69 1.25 -7.88
N HIS A 43 9.97 1.63 -7.97
CA HIS A 43 10.37 3.04 -8.17
C HIS A 43 9.72 3.68 -9.43
N LYS A 44 9.41 2.91 -10.48
CA LYS A 44 8.68 3.42 -11.67
C LYS A 44 7.22 3.72 -11.36
N LEU A 45 6.61 2.95 -10.45
CA LEU A 45 5.27 3.25 -9.95
C LEU A 45 5.31 4.56 -9.17
N TRP A 46 6.28 4.72 -8.29
CA TRP A 46 6.50 5.96 -7.56
C TRP A 46 6.74 7.15 -8.50
N ALA A 47 7.52 7.00 -9.58
CA ALA A 47 7.72 8.05 -10.58
C ALA A 47 6.46 8.48 -11.32
N LYS A 48 5.43 7.63 -11.36
CA LYS A 48 4.13 8.02 -11.92
C LYS A 48 3.22 8.72 -10.91
N ILE A 49 3.40 8.44 -9.63
CA ILE A 49 2.57 8.96 -8.54
C ILE A 49 3.13 10.29 -8.01
N LEU A 50 4.46 10.40 -7.95
CA LEU A 50 5.19 11.48 -7.32
C LEU A 50 5.70 12.43 -8.40
N PRO A 51 5.15 13.66 -8.51
CA PRO A 51 5.47 14.58 -9.60
C PRO A 51 6.94 15.03 -9.62
N GLY A 52 7.61 15.08 -8.46
CA GLY A 52 9.02 15.43 -8.36
C GLY A 52 9.99 14.28 -8.56
N PHE A 53 9.52 13.03 -8.52
CA PHE A 53 10.36 11.84 -8.57
C PHE A 53 10.56 11.35 -10.01
N ASN A 54 11.75 11.52 -10.57
CA ASN A 54 12.05 11.10 -11.93
C ASN A 54 13.10 9.97 -12.02
N GLU A 55 14.03 9.85 -11.06
CA GLU A 55 15.17 8.93 -11.13
C GLU A 55 15.66 8.45 -9.75
N LEU A 56 16.60 7.49 -9.72
CA LEU A 56 17.32 7.08 -8.49
C LEU A 56 18.51 7.99 -8.17
N THR A 57 18.27 9.30 -8.12
CA THR A 57 19.25 10.24 -7.57
C THR A 57 18.96 10.50 -6.10
N LEU A 58 19.98 10.88 -5.33
CA LEU A 58 19.78 11.24 -3.91
C LEU A 58 18.75 12.36 -3.75
N TYR A 59 18.76 13.34 -4.65
CA TYR A 59 17.80 14.44 -4.67
C TYR A 59 16.36 13.93 -4.87
N SER A 60 16.13 13.12 -5.91
CA SER A 60 14.82 12.52 -6.18
C SER A 60 14.37 11.63 -5.02
N PHE A 61 15.29 10.88 -4.39
CA PHE A 61 14.97 10.05 -3.22
C PHE A 61 14.44 10.89 -2.04
N VAL A 62 15.13 11.98 -1.68
CA VAL A 62 14.70 12.87 -0.60
C VAL A 62 13.41 13.58 -0.94
N LEU A 63 13.28 14.06 -2.17
CA LEU A 63 12.06 14.72 -2.64
C LEU A 63 10.86 13.76 -2.60
N GLY A 64 11.06 12.52 -3.05
CA GLY A 64 10.05 11.47 -3.00
C GLY A 64 9.61 11.15 -1.57
N LEU A 65 10.53 11.06 -0.61
CA LEU A 65 10.18 10.90 0.81
C LEU A 65 9.25 12.01 1.30
N ILE A 66 9.61 13.27 1.02
CA ILE A 66 8.81 14.44 1.41
C ILE A 66 7.42 14.38 0.76
N GLU A 67 7.34 14.11 -0.54
CA GLU A 67 6.07 14.03 -1.27
C GLU A 67 5.18 12.90 -0.78
N VAL A 68 5.75 11.73 -0.49
CA VAL A 68 5.03 10.59 0.09
C VAL A 68 4.47 10.95 1.47
N GLY A 69 5.29 11.56 2.32
CA GLY A 69 4.88 11.99 3.64
C GLY A 69 3.73 13.02 3.59
N LEU A 70 3.87 14.05 2.76
CA LEU A 70 2.82 15.05 2.55
C LEU A 70 1.53 14.43 1.98
N GLY A 71 1.66 13.50 1.04
CA GLY A 71 0.55 12.77 0.45
C GLY A 71 -0.24 11.97 1.49
N ALA A 72 0.44 11.35 2.46
CA ALA A 72 -0.20 10.62 3.54
C ALA A 72 -1.06 11.53 4.43
N TYR A 73 -0.53 12.70 4.81
CA TYR A 73 -1.28 13.70 5.56
C TYR A 73 -2.46 14.22 4.76
N LEU A 74 -2.25 14.61 3.50
CA LEU A 74 -3.30 15.12 2.63
C LEU A 74 -4.44 14.09 2.47
N ALA A 75 -4.11 12.82 2.26
CA ALA A 75 -5.09 11.74 2.15
C ALA A 75 -5.93 11.62 3.43
N ALA A 76 -5.30 11.59 4.61
CA ALA A 76 -6.02 11.50 5.88
C ALA A 76 -6.95 12.70 6.14
N TYR A 77 -6.46 13.92 5.88
CA TYR A 77 -7.23 15.14 6.09
C TYR A 77 -8.38 15.31 5.08
N ILE A 78 -8.37 14.61 3.95
CA ILE A 78 -9.50 14.57 3.01
C ILE A 78 -10.47 13.43 3.35
N ILE A 79 -9.95 12.21 3.54
CA ILE A 79 -10.76 10.99 3.68
C ILE A 79 -11.51 10.99 5.02
N ILE A 80 -10.86 11.37 6.12
CA ILE A 80 -11.45 11.28 7.46
C ILE A 80 -12.67 12.20 7.65
N PRO A 81 -12.65 13.48 7.21
CA PRO A 81 -13.86 14.31 7.23
C PRO A 81 -15.01 13.72 6.41
N ILE A 82 -14.73 13.17 5.22
CA ILE A 82 -15.74 12.53 4.37
C ILE A 82 -16.31 11.29 5.08
N TYR A 83 -15.46 10.41 5.59
CA TYR A 83 -15.86 9.23 6.34
C TYR A 83 -16.74 9.58 7.54
N ASN A 84 -16.32 10.54 8.35
CA ASN A 84 -17.08 11.02 9.51
C ASN A 84 -18.45 11.60 9.09
N ARG A 85 -18.53 12.30 7.95
CA ARG A 85 -19.79 12.82 7.40
C ARG A 85 -20.74 11.69 6.98
N LEU A 86 -20.22 10.67 6.31
CA LEU A 86 -21.01 9.50 5.89
C LEU A 86 -21.52 8.70 7.10
N LEU A 87 -20.70 8.60 8.15
CA LEU A 87 -21.06 7.89 9.37
C LEU A 87 -22.09 8.63 10.23
N ARG A 88 -22.11 9.96 10.19
CA ARG A 88 -23.05 10.78 10.98
C ARG A 88 -24.52 10.40 10.72
N LYS A 89 -24.85 9.84 9.56
CA LYS A 89 -26.22 9.39 9.23
C LYS A 89 -26.66 8.09 9.91
N LYS A 90 -25.74 7.31 10.52
CA LYS A 90 -26.00 5.92 10.93
C LYS A 90 -25.94 5.68 12.44
N ILE A 91 -25.70 6.71 13.24
CA ILE A 91 -25.39 6.57 14.67
C ILE A 91 -26.31 7.48 15.48
N THR A 92 -27.57 7.05 15.60
CA THR A 92 -28.40 7.37 16.76
C THR A 92 -28.30 6.14 17.67
N ASP A 93 -27.86 6.33 18.90
CA ASP A 93 -27.86 5.36 20.01
C ASP A 93 -26.97 4.11 19.91
N LYS A 94 -25.67 4.28 20.23
CA LYS A 94 -24.93 3.35 21.10
C LYS A 94 -23.56 3.93 21.48
N GLU A 95 -23.32 4.04 22.78
CA GLU A 95 -21.97 4.25 23.32
C GLU A 95 -21.14 2.99 23.07
N ILE A 96 -20.08 3.14 22.30
CA ILE A 96 -19.13 2.06 22.00
C ILE A 96 -17.83 2.44 22.68
N SER A 97 -17.50 1.75 23.76
CA SER A 97 -16.18 1.85 24.39
C SER A 97 -15.13 1.29 23.41
N PRO A 98 -14.08 2.05 23.07
CA PRO A 98 -13.03 1.57 22.18
C PRO A 98 -12.24 0.47 22.91
N LYS A 99 -12.41 -0.77 22.44
CA LYS A 99 -11.64 -1.91 22.96
C LYS A 99 -10.27 -1.93 22.26
N PRO A 100 -9.15 -2.15 22.98
CA PRO A 100 -7.85 -2.41 22.38
C PRO A 100 -7.97 -3.48 21.30
N PHE A 101 -7.45 -3.25 20.10
CA PHE A 101 -7.48 -4.25 19.04
C PHE A 101 -6.10 -4.43 18.43
N HIS A 102 -5.34 -5.39 18.97
CA HIS A 102 -4.10 -5.82 18.34
C HIS A 102 -4.37 -6.35 16.93
N VAL A 103 -3.82 -5.67 15.94
CA VAL A 103 -3.94 -6.01 14.54
C VAL A 103 -3.13 -7.28 14.26
N ARG A 104 -3.85 -8.36 13.95
CA ARG A 104 -3.24 -9.66 13.69
C ARG A 104 -2.67 -9.70 12.28
N PHE A 105 -1.35 -9.86 12.17
CA PHE A 105 -0.64 -10.05 10.90
C PHE A 105 -1.35 -11.05 9.98
N LYS A 106 -1.70 -12.23 10.51
CA LYS A 106 -2.36 -13.29 9.74
C LYS A 106 -3.65 -12.82 9.07
N THR A 107 -4.46 -12.03 9.79
CA THR A 107 -5.72 -11.49 9.26
C THR A 107 -5.43 -10.50 8.13
N LEU A 108 -4.54 -9.54 8.34
CA LEU A 108 -4.16 -8.58 7.30
C LEU A 108 -3.57 -9.26 6.07
N PHE A 109 -2.66 -10.21 6.25
CA PHE A 109 -2.03 -10.94 5.17
C PHE A 109 -3.07 -11.62 4.28
N PHE A 110 -3.96 -12.43 4.86
CA PHE A 110 -4.98 -13.14 4.07
C PHE A 110 -6.00 -12.17 3.45
N THR A 111 -6.34 -11.06 4.11
CA THR A 111 -7.22 -10.04 3.51
C THR A 111 -6.58 -9.38 2.28
N ILE A 112 -5.34 -8.89 2.40
CA ILE A 112 -4.63 -8.24 1.28
C ILE A 112 -4.39 -9.24 0.15
N LEU A 113 -3.95 -10.45 0.49
CA LEU A 113 -3.69 -11.53 -0.47
C LEU A 113 -4.96 -11.89 -1.24
N SER A 114 -6.05 -12.23 -0.53
CA SER A 114 -7.29 -12.65 -1.18
C SER A 114 -7.89 -11.55 -2.04
N TYR A 115 -7.93 -10.31 -1.56
CA TYR A 115 -8.45 -9.18 -2.33
C TYR A 115 -7.63 -8.94 -3.60
N THR A 116 -6.31 -8.83 -3.47
CA THR A 116 -5.42 -8.52 -4.59
C THR A 116 -5.37 -9.66 -5.60
N PHE A 117 -5.34 -10.91 -5.12
CA PHE A 117 -5.37 -12.10 -5.97
C PHE A 117 -6.67 -12.16 -6.78
N LEU A 118 -7.83 -12.02 -6.13
CA LEU A 118 -9.11 -12.04 -6.85
C LEU A 118 -9.21 -10.92 -7.87
N LEU A 119 -8.79 -9.70 -7.51
CA LEU A 119 -8.77 -8.56 -8.43
C LEU A 119 -7.85 -8.83 -9.62
N PHE A 120 -6.63 -9.32 -9.38
CA PHE A 120 -5.68 -9.69 -10.42
C PHE A 120 -6.24 -10.76 -11.35
N THR A 121 -6.81 -11.85 -10.82
CA THR A 121 -7.38 -12.94 -11.63
C THR A 121 -8.55 -12.43 -12.48
N ILE A 122 -9.46 -11.63 -11.93
CA ILE A 122 -10.59 -11.07 -12.69
C ILE A 122 -10.08 -10.17 -13.81
N CYS A 123 -9.12 -9.27 -13.53
CA CYS A 123 -8.54 -8.39 -14.55
C CYS A 123 -7.77 -9.17 -15.62
N PHE A 124 -6.99 -10.18 -15.23
CA PHE A 124 -6.25 -11.02 -16.16
C PHE A 124 -7.19 -11.77 -17.12
N VAL A 125 -8.26 -12.36 -16.58
CA VAL A 125 -9.28 -13.03 -17.39
C VAL A 125 -9.98 -12.04 -18.32
N TYR A 126 -10.34 -10.86 -17.83
CA TYR A 126 -10.91 -9.79 -18.66
C TYR A 126 -10.01 -9.41 -19.83
N ASP A 127 -8.71 -9.20 -19.56
CA ASP A 127 -7.72 -8.79 -20.56
C ASP A 127 -7.47 -9.85 -21.65
N LEU A 128 -7.83 -11.12 -21.41
CA LEU A 128 -7.79 -12.17 -22.45
C LEU A 128 -8.88 -12.02 -23.52
N PHE A 129 -10.01 -11.37 -23.20
CA PHE A 129 -11.16 -11.25 -24.10
C PHE A 129 -11.28 -9.89 -24.76
N VAL A 130 -10.46 -8.92 -24.34
CA VAL A 130 -10.64 -7.51 -24.66
C VAL A 130 -9.50 -7.02 -25.57
N PRO A 131 -9.77 -6.16 -26.56
CA PRO A 131 -8.73 -5.66 -27.44
C PRO A 131 -7.68 -4.82 -26.69
N GLN A 132 -6.45 -4.77 -27.24
CA GLN A 132 -5.27 -4.19 -26.57
C GLN A 132 -5.45 -2.76 -26.05
N PHE A 133 -6.28 -1.93 -26.69
CA PHE A 133 -6.48 -0.54 -26.27
C PHE A 133 -7.35 -0.37 -25.00
N LEU A 134 -8.05 -1.41 -24.57
CA LEU A 134 -8.86 -1.44 -23.33
C LEU A 134 -8.22 -2.30 -22.23
N ASN A 135 -7.02 -2.81 -22.47
CA ASN A 135 -6.36 -3.78 -21.63
C ASN A 135 -5.74 -3.12 -20.38
N MET A 136 -5.98 -3.72 -19.21
CA MET A 136 -5.53 -3.24 -17.89
C MET A 136 -4.17 -3.82 -17.46
N SER A 137 -3.59 -4.73 -18.25
CA SER A 137 -2.29 -5.37 -18.00
C SER A 137 -1.16 -4.38 -17.81
N ILE A 138 -1.25 -3.16 -18.37
CA ILE A 138 -0.24 -2.11 -18.16
C ILE A 138 -0.06 -1.81 -16.67
N ILE A 139 -1.15 -1.76 -15.90
CA ILE A 139 -1.09 -1.51 -14.46
C ILE A 139 -0.37 -2.67 -13.77
N TRP A 140 -0.71 -3.90 -14.14
CA TRP A 140 -0.12 -5.11 -13.57
C TRP A 140 1.36 -5.27 -13.92
N LYS A 141 1.80 -4.92 -15.14
CA LYS A 141 3.21 -4.94 -15.54
C LYS A 141 4.07 -3.94 -14.75
N ILE A 142 3.45 -2.86 -14.25
CA ILE A 142 4.13 -1.88 -13.41
C ILE A 142 4.18 -2.36 -11.96
N LEU A 143 3.07 -2.94 -11.48
CA LEU A 143 2.90 -3.34 -10.09
C LEU A 143 3.58 -4.69 -9.77
N LEU A 144 3.53 -5.63 -10.71
CA LEU A 144 4.04 -7.00 -10.57
C LEU A 144 5.23 -7.14 -11.52
N PRO A 145 6.47 -7.08 -10.99
CA PRO A 145 7.67 -7.01 -11.82
C PRO A 145 7.88 -8.26 -12.68
N GLY A 146 7.44 -9.43 -12.21
CA GLY A 146 7.55 -10.66 -12.99
C GLY A 146 6.41 -10.86 -14.00
N PHE A 147 5.40 -9.98 -14.02
CA PHE A 147 4.30 -10.04 -14.96
C PHE A 147 4.62 -9.25 -16.24
N SER A 148 4.79 -9.94 -17.36
CA SER A 148 5.22 -9.30 -18.62
C SER A 148 4.18 -9.39 -19.74
N ASP A 149 3.36 -10.44 -19.74
CA ASP A 149 2.44 -10.78 -20.81
C ASP A 149 1.21 -11.57 -20.32
N LEU A 150 0.26 -11.81 -21.21
CA LEU A 150 -0.97 -12.57 -20.93
C LEU A 150 -0.76 -14.09 -21.05
N SER A 151 0.39 -14.58 -20.59
CA SER A 151 0.68 -16.02 -20.55
C SER A 151 0.34 -16.64 -19.20
N LEU A 152 0.12 -17.96 -19.19
CA LEU A 152 -0.06 -18.71 -17.95
C LEU A 152 1.19 -18.65 -17.06
N SER A 153 2.39 -18.58 -17.65
CA SER A 153 3.65 -18.41 -16.91
C SER A 153 3.69 -17.07 -16.18
N SER A 154 3.41 -15.96 -16.89
CA SER A 154 3.31 -14.64 -16.27
C SER A 154 2.22 -14.57 -15.21
N TYR A 155 1.08 -15.25 -15.40
CA TYR A 155 0.03 -15.31 -14.37
C TYR A 155 0.51 -15.96 -13.07
N LEU A 156 1.25 -17.09 -13.15
CA LEU A 156 1.80 -17.77 -11.97
C LEU A 156 2.85 -16.91 -11.27
N ILE A 157 3.74 -16.26 -12.05
CA ILE A 157 4.75 -15.36 -11.51
C ILE A 157 4.09 -14.16 -10.83
N GLY A 158 3.10 -13.53 -11.47
CA GLY A 158 2.33 -12.43 -10.88
C GLY A 158 1.60 -12.83 -9.60
N THR A 159 1.06 -14.04 -9.55
CA THR A 159 0.46 -14.59 -8.32
C THR A 159 1.49 -14.72 -7.20
N PHE A 160 2.70 -15.19 -7.52
CA PHE A 160 3.80 -15.28 -6.55
C PHE A 160 4.23 -13.90 -6.04
N ASP A 161 4.35 -12.91 -6.93
CA ASP A 161 4.63 -11.52 -6.57
C ASP A 161 3.56 -10.97 -5.61
N ILE A 162 2.28 -11.25 -5.85
CA ILE A 162 1.17 -10.85 -4.95
C ILE A 162 1.33 -11.45 -3.55
N ILE A 163 1.76 -12.71 -3.43
CA ILE A 163 2.01 -13.35 -2.12
C ILE A 163 3.10 -12.60 -1.36
N ILE A 164 4.22 -12.32 -2.03
CA ILE A 164 5.34 -11.57 -1.44
C ILE A 164 4.89 -10.18 -1.01
N TYR A 165 4.22 -9.43 -1.89
CA TYR A 165 3.74 -8.09 -1.58
C TYR A 165 2.68 -8.06 -0.48
N SER A 166 1.82 -9.09 -0.39
CA SER A 166 0.84 -9.20 0.68
C SER A 166 1.50 -9.48 2.02
N PHE A 167 2.51 -10.35 2.06
CA PHE A 167 3.30 -10.62 3.26
C PHE A 167 4.01 -9.36 3.74
N TYR A 168 4.70 -8.70 2.82
CA TYR A 168 5.41 -7.47 3.08
C TYR A 168 4.46 -6.37 3.60
N SER A 169 3.34 -6.14 2.91
CA SER A 169 2.39 -5.10 3.28
C SER A 169 1.74 -5.35 4.63
N ALA A 170 1.33 -6.59 4.90
CA ALA A 170 0.76 -6.97 6.18
C ALA A 170 1.76 -6.80 7.32
N SER A 171 3.06 -7.04 7.08
CA SER A 171 4.11 -6.87 8.09
C SER A 171 4.26 -5.41 8.48
N VAL A 172 4.37 -4.51 7.49
CA VAL A 172 4.49 -3.07 7.71
C VAL A 172 3.25 -2.52 8.40
N ILE A 173 2.05 -2.81 7.87
CA ILE A 173 0.80 -2.27 8.39
C ILE A 173 0.55 -2.78 9.82
N ALA A 174 0.69 -4.09 10.08
CA ALA A 174 0.51 -4.62 11.42
C ALA A 174 1.54 -4.03 12.41
N GLY A 175 2.82 -3.96 12.00
CA GLY A 175 3.89 -3.42 12.82
C GLY A 175 3.64 -1.98 13.25
N VAL A 176 3.33 -1.10 12.28
CA VAL A 176 3.09 0.33 12.55
C VAL A 176 1.83 0.53 13.39
N LEU A 177 0.72 -0.13 13.05
CA LEU A 177 -0.53 0.04 13.80
C LEU A 177 -0.40 -0.45 15.24
N ASN A 178 0.21 -1.62 15.46
CA ASN A 178 0.41 -2.14 16.82
C ASN A 178 1.39 -1.29 17.63
N TYR A 179 2.38 -0.66 16.99
CA TYR A 179 3.28 0.28 17.64
C TYR A 179 2.52 1.49 18.21
N PHE A 180 1.67 2.14 17.40
CA PHE A 180 0.89 3.29 17.85
C PHE A 180 -0.17 2.93 18.89
N GLU A 181 -0.80 1.76 18.79
CA GLU A 181 -1.72 1.31 19.83
C GLU A 181 -1.00 1.12 21.17
N LYS A 182 0.22 0.54 21.18
CA LYS A 182 1.00 0.34 22.41
C LYS A 182 1.30 1.66 23.13
N GLU A 183 1.68 2.72 22.41
CA GLU A 183 1.97 4.03 23.01
C GLU A 183 0.74 4.68 23.68
N GLN A 184 -0.46 4.49 23.10
CA GLN A 184 -1.69 4.98 23.71
C GLN A 184 -1.98 4.32 25.07
N PHE A 185 -1.56 3.07 25.28
CA PHE A 185 -1.73 2.39 26.57
C PHE A 185 -0.76 2.89 27.64
N ILE A 186 0.51 3.14 27.28
CA ILE A 186 1.53 3.60 28.24
C ILE A 186 1.19 5.00 28.78
N ASN A 187 0.58 5.87 27.97
CA ASN A 187 0.21 7.21 28.40
C ASN A 187 -1.07 7.29 29.25
N VAL A 188 -1.78 6.17 29.46
CA VAL A 188 -3.05 6.13 30.22
C VAL A 188 -2.88 5.43 31.58
N THR A 189 -1.79 4.69 31.80
CA THR A 189 -1.41 4.06 33.07
C THR A 189 -0.42 4.91 33.86
#